data_AF-A0A1Z9YGJ4-F1
#
_entry.id   AF-A0A1Z9YGJ4-F1
#
_cell.length_a   1.000
_cell.length_b   1.000
_cell.length_c   1.000
_cell.angle_alpha   90.00
_cell.angle_beta   90.00
_cell.angle_gamma   90.00
#
_symmetry.space_group_name_H-M   'P 1'
#
loop_
_entity.id
_entity.type
_entity.pdbx_description
1 polymer ?
#
loop_
_entity_poly.entity_id
_entity_poly.type
_entity_poly.pdbx_seq_one_letter_code
_entity_poly.pdbx_strand_id
1 'polypeptide(L)'
;MGRALELARLNYGLTGDNPSVGCVLVDPLGRIVGEGVTGEGGRPHAEQIALDDAGDRAALATAYVTLEPCRERSTGEDACSKRLIDAGIGRVVCAIADKHPKGAGGFAALRAAGIPVFVGLKQDDADVLYEDFFNLHG
;
A
#
# COMPACT_ATOMS: atom_id res chain seq x y z
N MET A 1 -10.30 -1.93 -4.44
CA MET A 1 -9.14 -2.49 -5.17
C MET A 1 -9.03 -2.01 -6.60
N GLY A 2 -10.06 -2.12 -7.46
CA GLY A 2 -9.98 -1.62 -8.85
C GLY A 2 -9.44 -0.19 -8.96
N ARG A 3 -10.01 0.73 -8.17
CA ARG A 3 -9.53 2.12 -8.04
C ARG A 3 -8.06 2.24 -7.59
N ALA A 4 -7.59 1.41 -6.67
CA ALA A 4 -6.20 1.43 -6.22
C ALA A 4 -5.25 0.98 -7.35
N LEU A 5 -5.65 0.00 -8.17
CA LEU A 5 -4.89 -0.40 -9.37
C LEU A 5 -4.90 0.68 -10.45
N GLU A 6 -6.00 1.40 -10.64
CA GLU A 6 -6.04 2.56 -11.54
C GLU A 6 -5.04 3.62 -11.10
N LEU A 7 -5.00 3.96 -9.80
CA LEU A 7 -4.03 4.89 -9.23
C LEU A 7 -2.60 4.39 -9.45
N ALA A 8 -2.32 3.13 -9.13
CA ALA A 8 -1.00 2.53 -9.31
C ALA A 8 -0.49 2.61 -10.77
N ARG A 9 -1.38 2.52 -11.76
CA ARG A 9 -1.02 2.65 -13.18
C ARG A 9 -0.62 4.06 -13.59
N LEU A 10 -1.06 5.10 -12.88
CA LEU A 10 -0.78 6.50 -13.25
C LEU A 10 0.72 6.83 -13.22
N ASN A 11 1.45 6.28 -12.24
CA ASN A 11 2.88 6.55 -12.07
C ASN A 11 3.78 5.37 -12.49
N TYR A 12 3.25 4.42 -13.28
CA TYR A 12 4.06 3.31 -13.78
C TYR A 12 5.25 3.83 -14.61
N GLY A 13 6.47 3.42 -14.25
CA GLY A 13 7.70 3.88 -14.88
C GLY A 13 8.18 5.28 -14.46
N LEU A 14 7.46 5.96 -13.57
CA LEU A 14 7.81 7.30 -13.08
C LEU A 14 8.40 7.28 -11.65
N THR A 15 8.48 6.10 -11.02
CA THR A 15 8.84 5.92 -9.60
C THR A 15 10.29 5.49 -9.37
N GLY A 16 11.14 5.56 -10.41
CA GLY A 16 12.54 5.11 -10.36
C GLY A 16 12.62 3.61 -10.04
N ASP A 17 13.50 3.24 -9.10
CA ASP A 17 13.67 1.85 -8.65
C ASP A 17 12.52 1.32 -7.77
N ASN A 18 11.57 2.17 -7.39
CA ASN A 18 10.43 1.76 -6.57
C ASN A 18 9.25 1.36 -7.46
N PRO A 19 8.36 0.47 -7.00
CA PRO A 19 7.13 0.17 -7.73
C PRO A 19 6.12 1.31 -7.57
N SER A 20 5.31 1.52 -8.60
CA SER A 20 4.13 2.38 -8.49
C SER A 20 3.00 1.64 -7.77
N VAL A 21 2.72 2.05 -6.54
CA VAL A 21 1.69 1.46 -5.67
C VAL A 21 0.51 2.39 -5.60
N GLY A 22 -0.69 1.85 -5.49
CA GLY A 22 -1.90 2.62 -5.22
C GLY A 22 -2.50 2.21 -3.88
N CYS A 23 -3.02 3.19 -3.15
CA CYS A 23 -3.71 3.00 -1.87
C CYS A 23 -5.01 3.80 -1.86
N VAL A 24 -6.10 3.17 -1.41
CA VAL A 24 -7.40 3.81 -1.21
C VAL A 24 -7.92 3.46 0.18
N LEU A 25 -8.27 4.48 0.96
CA LEU A 25 -8.86 4.33 2.28
C LEU A 25 -10.37 4.49 2.18
N VAL A 26 -11.12 3.53 2.69
CA VAL A 26 -12.59 3.51 2.66
C VAL A 26 -13.13 3.41 4.07
N ASP A 27 -13.95 4.38 4.48
CA ASP A 27 -14.53 4.41 5.81
C ASP A 27 -15.59 3.31 6.03
N PRO A 28 -16.07 3.10 7.27
CA PRO A 28 -17.09 2.08 7.55
C PRO A 28 -18.44 2.29 6.83
N LEU A 29 -18.73 3.51 6.35
CA LEU A 29 -19.92 3.81 5.56
C LEU A 29 -19.72 3.55 4.06
N GLY A 30 -18.54 3.08 3.66
CA GLY A 30 -18.22 2.76 2.27
C GLY A 30 -17.76 3.96 1.45
N ARG A 31 -17.41 5.09 2.07
CA ARG A 31 -16.95 6.29 1.37
C ARG A 31 -15.43 6.29 1.25
N ILE A 32 -14.92 6.67 0.09
CA ILE A 32 -13.49 6.93 -0.07
C ILE A 32 -13.15 8.17 0.76
N VAL A 33 -12.20 8.02 1.67
CA VAL A 33 -11.74 9.11 2.54
C VAL A 33 -10.31 9.53 2.24
N GLY A 34 -9.51 8.70 1.59
CA GLY A 34 -8.18 9.07 1.14
C GLY A 34 -7.73 8.26 -0.06
N GLU A 35 -6.98 8.88 -0.96
CA GLU A 35 -6.37 8.22 -2.11
C GLU A 35 -4.88 8.58 -2.23
N GLY A 36 -4.08 7.63 -2.70
CA GLY A 36 -2.66 7.85 -2.93
C GLY A 36 -2.07 6.93 -3.98
N VAL A 37 -1.07 7.46 -4.69
CA VAL A 37 -0.19 6.73 -5.60
C VAL A 37 1.25 7.06 -5.22
N THR A 38 2.17 6.10 -5.29
CA THR A 38 3.60 6.35 -5.06
C THR A 38 4.05 7.57 -5.87
N GLY A 39 4.61 8.58 -5.21
CA GLY A 39 5.04 9.82 -5.86
C GLY A 39 6.13 9.59 -6.90
N GLU A 40 6.23 10.50 -7.87
CA GLU A 40 7.31 10.50 -8.87
C GLU A 40 8.69 10.46 -8.17
N GLY A 41 9.63 9.70 -8.71
CA GLY A 41 10.90 9.41 -8.05
C GLY A 41 10.81 8.39 -6.90
N GLY A 42 9.62 7.81 -6.66
CA GLY A 42 9.40 6.67 -5.77
C GLY A 42 9.02 7.05 -4.34
N ARG A 43 8.81 8.33 -4.05
CA ARG A 43 8.44 8.84 -2.72
C ARG A 43 7.50 10.06 -2.85
N PRO A 44 6.61 10.29 -1.86
CA PRO A 44 6.26 9.38 -0.77
C PRO A 44 5.57 8.10 -1.26
N HIS A 45 5.43 7.10 -0.39
CA HIS A 45 4.67 5.88 -0.71
C HIS A 45 3.16 6.17 -0.74
N ALA A 46 2.43 5.33 -1.49
CA ALA A 46 1.00 5.48 -1.71
C ALA A 46 0.18 5.55 -0.40
N GLU A 47 0.51 4.71 0.59
CA GLU A 47 -0.20 4.66 1.87
C GLU A 47 0.01 5.93 2.69
N GLN A 48 1.21 6.53 2.62
CA GLN A 48 1.46 7.80 3.28
C GLN A 48 0.60 8.90 2.65
N ILE A 49 0.57 8.99 1.31
CA ILE A 49 -0.23 9.99 0.61
C ILE A 49 -1.72 9.81 0.91
N ALA A 50 -2.23 8.56 0.89
CA ALA A 50 -3.62 8.28 1.20
C ALA A 50 -3.99 8.60 2.66
N LEU A 51 -3.09 8.34 3.61
CA LEU A 51 -3.28 8.72 5.02
C LEU A 51 -3.27 10.24 5.21
N ASP A 52 -2.35 10.94 4.56
CA ASP A 52 -2.25 12.40 4.61
C ASP A 52 -3.52 13.06 4.03
N ASP A 53 -4.08 12.51 2.94
CA ASP A 53 -5.35 12.95 2.35
C ASP A 53 -6.57 12.64 3.25
N ALA A 54 -6.59 11.48 3.91
CA ALA A 54 -7.67 11.12 4.81
C ALA A 54 -7.68 11.92 6.11
N GLY A 55 -6.51 12.19 6.69
CA GLY A 55 -6.36 12.70 8.05
C GLY A 55 -7.08 11.80 9.07
N ASP A 56 -7.77 12.41 10.03
CA ASP A 56 -8.49 11.69 11.11
C ASP A 56 -9.57 10.72 10.60
N ARG A 57 -10.03 10.89 9.35
CA ARG A 57 -11.03 10.00 8.74
C ARG A 57 -10.45 8.61 8.42
N ALA A 58 -9.13 8.43 8.49
CA ALA A 58 -8.49 7.14 8.31
C ALA A 58 -8.80 6.15 9.46
N ALA A 59 -9.13 6.64 10.65
CA ALA A 59 -9.41 5.78 11.79
C ALA A 59 -10.55 4.79 11.47
N LEU A 60 -10.31 3.51 11.75
CA LEU A 60 -11.20 2.38 11.46
C LEU A 60 -11.50 2.14 9.97
N ALA A 61 -10.85 2.87 9.05
CA ALA A 61 -11.03 2.66 7.61
C ALA A 61 -10.45 1.31 7.16
N THR A 62 -10.91 0.84 6.00
CA THR A 62 -10.27 -0.24 5.25
C THR A 62 -9.25 0.35 4.29
N ALA A 63 -7.99 -0.07 4.41
CA ALA A 63 -6.97 0.26 3.42
C ALA A 63 -6.95 -0.79 2.30
N TYR A 64 -7.22 -0.36 1.06
CA TYR A 64 -7.01 -1.18 -0.14
C TYR A 64 -5.68 -0.77 -0.76
N VAL A 65 -4.69 -1.66 -0.73
CA VAL A 65 -3.32 -1.38 -1.20
C VAL A 65 -2.89 -2.42 -2.24
N THR A 66 -2.27 -1.98 -3.33
CA THR A 66 -1.97 -2.88 -4.46
C THR A 66 -0.76 -3.78 -4.24
N LEU A 67 0.17 -3.41 -3.35
CA LEU A 67 1.35 -4.19 -2.98
C LEU A 67 1.47 -4.23 -1.45
N GLU A 68 2.14 -5.24 -0.89
CA GLU A 68 2.33 -5.33 0.57
C GLU A 68 2.93 -4.04 1.14
N PRO A 69 2.33 -3.45 2.19
CA PRO A 69 2.90 -2.29 2.84
C PRO A 69 4.30 -2.58 3.39
N CYS A 70 5.27 -1.73 3.11
CA CYS A 70 6.64 -1.96 3.56
C CYS A 70 6.72 -2.07 5.10
N ARG A 71 7.57 -2.98 5.58
CA ARG A 71 7.91 -3.15 7.00
C ARG A 71 8.99 -2.18 7.47
N GLU A 72 9.93 -1.86 6.59
CA GLU A 72 11.10 -1.01 6.85
C GLU A 72 11.37 -0.14 5.63
N ARG A 73 12.00 1.02 5.82
CA ARG A 73 12.39 1.93 4.75
C ARG A 73 13.89 2.24 4.86
N SER A 74 14.59 2.24 3.74
CA SER A 74 16.02 2.59 3.67
C SER A 74 16.32 4.03 4.12
N THR A 75 15.33 4.92 4.09
CA THR A 75 15.45 6.33 4.49
C THR A 75 15.42 6.53 6.01
N GLY A 76 15.02 5.52 6.79
CA GLY A 76 14.79 5.65 8.23
C GLY A 76 13.45 6.29 8.60
N GLU A 77 12.63 6.69 7.61
CA GLU A 77 11.25 7.15 7.85
C GLU A 77 10.34 5.99 8.29
N ASP A 78 9.25 6.33 8.99
CA ASP A 78 8.26 5.34 9.40
C ASP A 78 7.74 4.54 8.21
N ALA A 79 7.80 3.21 8.35
CA ALA A 79 7.33 2.27 7.36
C ALA A 79 5.81 2.35 7.16
N CYS A 80 5.32 1.93 5.99
CA CYS A 80 3.89 1.98 5.68
C CYS A 80 3.06 1.15 6.66
N SER A 81 3.54 -0.04 7.06
CA SER A 81 2.84 -0.86 8.06
C SER A 81 2.70 -0.12 9.40
N LYS A 82 3.76 0.58 9.85
CA LYS A 82 3.73 1.40 11.07
C LYS A 82 2.76 2.57 10.94
N ARG A 83 2.80 3.29 9.82
CA ARG A 83 1.88 4.42 9.56
C ARG A 83 0.41 3.98 9.59
N LEU A 84 0.08 2.84 8.98
CA LEU A 84 -1.28 2.28 9.00
C LEU A 84 -1.71 1.88 10.42
N ILE A 85 -0.79 1.33 11.23
CA ILE A 85 -1.03 1.00 12.64
C ILE A 85 -1.32 2.27 13.45
N ASP A 86 -0.44 3.26 13.34
CA ASP A 86 -0.55 4.52 14.09
C ASP A 86 -1.81 5.30 13.71
N ALA A 87 -2.26 5.20 12.45
CA ALA A 87 -3.51 5.80 11.98
C ALA A 87 -4.78 5.06 12.46
N GLY A 88 -4.64 3.91 13.12
CA GLY A 88 -5.78 3.14 13.63
C GLY A 88 -6.63 2.51 12.53
N ILE A 89 -6.02 2.06 11.42
CA ILE A 89 -6.71 1.38 10.32
C ILE A 89 -7.43 0.13 10.83
N GLY A 90 -8.69 -0.05 10.43
CA GLY A 90 -9.53 -1.15 10.91
C GLY A 90 -9.20 -2.49 10.26
N ARG A 91 -8.76 -2.48 8.99
CA ARG A 91 -8.26 -3.66 8.27
C ARG A 91 -7.50 -3.26 7.00
N VAL A 92 -6.68 -4.17 6.51
CA VAL A 92 -5.95 -4.04 5.24
C VAL A 92 -6.40 -5.12 4.25
N VAL A 93 -6.69 -4.71 3.02
CA VAL A 93 -6.95 -5.59 1.89
C VAL A 93 -5.89 -5.32 0.82
N CYS A 94 -5.00 -6.28 0.60
CA CYS A 94 -3.89 -6.16 -0.31
C CYS A 94 -4.08 -7.02 -1.56
N ALA A 95 -3.64 -6.53 -2.73
CA ALA A 95 -3.75 -7.33 -3.96
C ALA A 95 -2.70 -8.44 -4.00
N ILE A 96 -1.43 -8.14 -3.69
CA ILE A 96 -0.33 -9.10 -3.77
C ILE A 96 0.73 -8.88 -2.67
N ALA A 97 1.37 -9.97 -2.24
CA ALA A 97 2.51 -9.91 -1.34
C ALA A 97 3.76 -9.34 -2.05
N ASP A 98 4.62 -8.66 -1.31
CA ASP A 98 5.91 -8.24 -1.86
C ASP A 98 6.87 -9.45 -1.83
N LYS A 99 7.43 -9.79 -2.99
CA LYS A 99 8.42 -10.88 -3.14
C LYS A 99 9.82 -10.41 -2.76
N HIS A 100 10.05 -9.10 -2.64
CA HIS A 100 11.34 -8.52 -2.34
C HIS A 100 11.69 -8.69 -0.85
N PRO A 101 12.87 -9.27 -0.50
CA PRO A 101 13.23 -9.57 0.88
C PRO A 101 13.23 -8.36 1.83
N LYS A 102 13.48 -7.15 1.30
CA LYS A 102 13.48 -5.91 2.08
C LYS A 102 12.13 -5.20 2.15
N GLY A 103 11.17 -5.56 1.29
CA GLY A 103 9.84 -4.95 1.25
C GLY A 103 8.79 -5.77 1.99
N ALA A 104 8.99 -7.09 2.07
CA ALA A 104 8.11 -8.02 2.77
C ALA A 104 8.08 -7.85 4.30
N GLY A 105 7.05 -8.42 4.93
CA GLY A 105 6.91 -8.53 6.39
C GLY A 105 5.98 -7.50 7.02
N GLY A 106 5.43 -6.58 6.22
CA GLY A 106 4.45 -5.61 6.69
C GLY A 106 3.14 -6.28 7.09
N PHE A 107 2.74 -7.35 6.40
CA PHE A 107 1.57 -8.13 6.82
C PHE A 107 1.73 -8.73 8.21
N ALA A 108 2.93 -9.22 8.54
CA ALA A 108 3.21 -9.78 9.86
C ALA A 108 3.14 -8.68 10.93
N ALA A 109 3.70 -7.50 10.67
CA ALA A 109 3.63 -6.34 11.57
C ALA A 109 2.18 -5.89 11.81
N LEU A 110 1.37 -5.77 10.75
CA LEU A 110 -0.04 -5.39 10.83
C LEU A 110 -0.86 -6.41 11.65
N ARG A 111 -0.68 -7.70 11.38
CA ARG A 111 -1.36 -8.78 12.12
C ARG A 111 -0.95 -8.80 13.58
N ALA A 112 0.34 -8.60 13.88
CA ALA A 112 0.83 -8.52 15.26
C ALA A 112 0.24 -7.34 16.05
N ALA A 113 -0.09 -6.25 15.36
CA ALA A 113 -0.81 -5.10 15.93
C ALA A 113 -2.34 -5.31 16.02
N GLY A 114 -2.86 -6.49 15.66
CA GLY A 114 -4.29 -6.80 15.72
C GLY A 114 -5.10 -6.34 14.51
N ILE A 115 -4.46 -5.86 13.44
CA ILE A 115 -5.13 -5.43 12.21
C ILE A 115 -5.36 -6.65 11.29
N PRO A 116 -6.61 -6.98 10.92
CA PRO A 116 -6.88 -8.03 9.95
C PRO A 116 -6.30 -7.69 8.57
N VAL A 117 -5.62 -8.66 7.96
CA VAL A 117 -5.00 -8.53 6.63
C VAL A 117 -5.51 -9.60 5.69
N PHE A 118 -6.17 -9.18 4.62
CA PHE A 118 -6.65 -10.02 3.52
C PHE A 118 -5.77 -9.80 2.29
N VAL A 119 -5.37 -10.87 1.60
CA VAL A 119 -4.45 -10.80 0.45
C VAL A 119 -5.07 -11.57 -0.73
N GLY A 120 -4.80 -11.12 -1.94
CA GLY A 120 -5.19 -11.81 -3.17
C GLY A 120 -6.35 -11.18 -3.94
N LEU A 121 -6.91 -10.06 -3.46
CA LEU A 121 -8.01 -9.40 -4.17
C LEU A 121 -7.48 -8.73 -5.45
N LYS A 122 -7.95 -9.18 -6.62
CA LYS A 122 -7.42 -8.75 -7.93
C LYS A 122 -5.91 -9.02 -8.08
N GLN A 123 -5.45 -10.16 -7.56
CA GLN A 123 -4.05 -10.54 -7.64
C GLN A 123 -3.55 -10.65 -9.09
N ASP A 124 -4.32 -11.24 -10.02
CA ASP A 124 -3.91 -11.38 -11.42
C ASP A 124 -3.56 -10.03 -12.08
N ASP A 125 -4.32 -8.97 -11.77
CA ASP A 125 -4.04 -7.61 -12.26
C ASP A 125 -2.76 -7.03 -11.65
N ALA A 126 -2.48 -7.37 -10.38
CA ALA A 126 -1.30 -6.91 -9.65
C ALA A 126 -0.04 -7.70 -10.05
N ASP A 127 -0.16 -9.00 -10.33
CA ASP A 127 0.94 -9.83 -10.86
C ASP A 127 1.44 -9.24 -12.18
N VAL A 128 0.55 -8.86 -13.10
CA VAL A 128 0.92 -8.18 -14.35
C VAL A 128 1.54 -6.81 -14.09
N LEU A 129 1.01 -6.05 -13.13
CA LEU A 129 1.53 -4.70 -12.84
C LEU A 129 2.92 -4.71 -12.21
N TYR A 130 3.26 -5.74 -11.42
CA TYR A 130 4.52 -5.81 -10.68
C TYR A 130 5.52 -6.83 -11.22
N GLU A 131 5.24 -7.45 -12.37
CA GLU A 131 6.12 -8.43 -13.01
C GLU A 131 7.53 -7.88 -13.24
N ASP A 132 7.65 -6.72 -13.89
CA ASP A 132 8.94 -6.08 -14.16
C ASP A 132 9.69 -5.75 -12.87
N PHE A 133 8.99 -5.22 -11.86
CA PHE A 133 9.58 -4.88 -10.57
C PHE A 133 10.16 -6.11 -9.86
N PHE A 134 9.41 -7.22 -9.83
CA PHE A 134 9.89 -8.45 -9.20
C PHE A 134 11.00 -9.15 -10.00
N ASN A 135 11.01 -9.04 -11.32
CA ASN A 135 12.07 -9.63 -12.15
C ASN A 135 13.38 -8.85 -12.08
N LEU A 136 13.32 -7.52 -11.89
CA LEU A 136 14.51 -6.67 -11.78
C LEU A 136 15.17 -6.72 -10.40
N HIS A 137 14.43 -7.14 -9.37
CA HIS A 137 14.88 -7.14 -7.98
C HIS A 137 14.72 -8.49 -7.26
N GLY A 138 14.43 -9.56 -8.01
CA GLY A 138 14.27 -10.94 -7.54
C GLY A 138 15.56 -11.73 -7.43
#